data_AF-A0A832UJI5-F1
#
_entry.id   AF-A0A832UJI5-F1
#
_cell.length_a   1.000
_cell.length_b   1.000
_cell.length_c   1.000
_cell.angle_alpha   90.00
_cell.angle_beta   90.00
_cell.angle_gamma   90.00
#
_symmetry.space_group_name_H-M   'P 1'
#
loop_
_entity.id
_entity.type
_entity.pdbx_description
1 polymer ?
#
loop_
_entity_poly.entity_id
_entity_poly.type
_entity_poly.pdbx_seq_one_letter_code
_entity_poly.pdbx_strand_id
1 'polypeptide(L)'
;MIIKDENIFIDIVVDDVKHCSLTLREVEELLDEYKIIDLNPKEMVDIPKCFAYFNGDDDNNEFTCKIYKTMFGLDTWIMLMKDNCEGYALYENPESHQYELAWYHRKLEEPLSQSEEEKMITCYVPHRND
;
A
#
# COMPACT_ATOMS: atom_id res chain seq x y z
N MET A 1 -0.48 -6.22 -9.84
CA MET A 1 0.25 -5.12 -10.50
C MET A 1 1.27 -4.64 -9.51
N ILE A 2 2.51 -4.39 -9.94
CA ILE A 2 3.59 -3.90 -9.05
C ILE A 2 3.91 -2.45 -9.42
N ILE A 3 3.81 -1.55 -8.44
CA ILE A 3 4.25 -0.16 -8.56
C ILE A 3 5.57 -0.03 -7.80
N LYS A 4 6.59 0.47 -8.48
CA LYS A 4 7.92 0.69 -7.91
C LYS A 4 8.06 2.10 -7.41
N ASP A 5 9.04 2.29 -6.53
CA ASP A 5 9.39 3.58 -5.92
C ASP A 5 9.58 4.71 -6.93
N GLU A 6 10.24 4.42 -8.06
CA GLU A 6 10.53 5.39 -9.12
C GLU A 6 9.29 5.85 -9.93
N ASN A 7 8.15 5.16 -9.79
CA ASN A 7 6.95 5.41 -10.59
C ASN A 7 5.95 6.32 -9.89
N ILE A 8 6.15 6.65 -8.61
CA ILE A 8 5.09 7.27 -7.82
C ILE A 8 5.63 8.09 -6.65
N PHE A 9 4.84 9.06 -6.24
CA PHE A 9 4.99 9.72 -4.96
C PHE A 9 3.68 9.64 -4.18
N ILE A 10 3.76 9.60 -2.85
CA ILE A 10 2.61 9.47 -1.97
C ILE A 10 2.57 10.65 -1.00
N ASP A 11 1.39 11.24 -0.86
CA ASP A 11 1.11 12.17 0.23
C ASP A 11 0.49 11.38 1.39
N ILE A 12 1.04 11.52 2.59
CA ILE A 12 0.51 10.91 3.82
C ILE A 12 0.00 12.02 4.74
N VAL A 13 -1.20 11.84 5.28
CA VAL A 13 -1.71 12.62 6.42
C VAL A 13 -1.70 11.69 7.62
N VAL A 14 -0.96 12.03 8.68
CA VAL A 14 -0.94 11.29 9.95
C VAL A 14 -1.07 12.27 11.09
N ASP A 15 -1.99 12.01 12.03
CA ASP A 15 -2.29 12.90 13.16
C ASP A 15 -2.47 14.37 12.75
N ASP A 16 -3.24 14.59 11.69
CA ASP A 16 -3.55 15.92 11.13
C ASP A 16 -2.32 16.66 10.54
N VAL A 17 -1.16 15.99 10.42
CA VAL A 17 0.06 16.50 9.77
C VAL A 17 0.19 15.90 8.37
N LYS A 18 0.33 16.77 7.36
CA LYS A 18 0.52 16.37 5.96
C LYS A 18 2.01 16.29 5.60
N HIS A 19 2.44 15.12 5.14
CA HIS A 19 3.73 14.85 4.51
C HIS A 19 3.49 14.67 3.01
N CYS A 20 4.17 15.45 2.17
CA CYS A 20 3.92 15.46 0.74
C CYS A 20 5.06 14.82 -0.03
N SER A 21 4.72 14.19 -1.16
CA SER A 21 5.63 13.71 -2.19
C SER A 21 6.69 12.74 -1.67
N LEU A 22 6.27 11.80 -0.82
CA LEU A 22 7.12 10.77 -0.25
C LEU A 22 7.35 9.63 -1.25
N THR A 23 8.58 9.13 -1.28
CA THR A 23 8.92 7.82 -1.84
C THR A 23 8.29 6.70 -1.02
N LEU A 24 8.15 5.50 -1.58
CA LEU A 24 7.68 4.30 -0.88
C LEU A 24 8.57 3.96 0.33
N ARG A 25 9.89 4.19 0.21
CA ARG A 25 10.81 4.04 1.33
C ARG A 25 10.50 5.01 2.46
N GLU A 26 10.29 6.29 2.14
CA GLU A 26 9.95 7.31 3.15
C GLU A 26 8.58 7.04 3.79
N VAL A 27 7.61 6.48 3.04
CA VAL A 27 6.33 6.03 3.60
C VAL A 27 6.53 4.88 4.59
N GLU A 28 7.36 3.89 4.24
CA GLU A 28 7.69 2.81 5.16
C GLU A 28 8.36 3.36 6.43
N GLU A 29 9.39 4.20 6.30
CA GLU A 29 10.11 4.78 7.44
C GLU A 29 9.19 5.63 8.33
N LEU A 30 8.28 6.39 7.74
CA LEU A 30 7.31 7.22 8.48
C LEU A 30 6.34 6.37 9.32
N LEU A 31 5.94 5.20 8.81
CA LEU A 31 4.91 4.37 9.42
C LEU A 31 5.46 3.12 10.13
N ASP A 32 6.77 2.91 10.14
CA ASP A 32 7.42 1.74 10.75
C ASP A 32 7.11 1.63 12.25
N GLU A 33 7.00 2.77 12.95
CA GLU A 33 6.66 2.79 14.37
C GLU A 33 5.30 2.15 14.70
N TYR A 34 4.39 2.07 13.73
CA TYR A 34 3.08 1.43 13.90
C TYR A 34 3.14 -0.10 13.73
N LYS A 35 4.26 -0.65 13.26
CA LYS A 35 4.45 -2.11 13.10
C LYS A 35 4.76 -2.86 14.39
N ILE A 36 4.83 -2.16 15.53
CA ILE A 36 5.13 -2.74 16.86
C ILE A 36 3.95 -3.59 17.39
N ILE A 37 2.82 -3.61 16.70
CA ILE A 37 1.59 -4.31 17.12
C ILE A 37 1.72 -5.82 16.90
N ASP A 38 1.42 -6.60 17.95
CA ASP A 38 1.28 -8.06 17.86
C ASP A 38 -0.08 -8.41 17.24
N LEU A 39 -0.05 -8.86 15.99
CA LEU A 39 -1.22 -9.17 15.17
C LEU A 39 -1.28 -10.67 14.85
N ASN A 40 -2.50 -11.22 14.80
CA ASN A 40 -2.69 -12.58 14.31
C ASN A 40 -2.42 -12.64 12.79
N PRO A 41 -2.05 -13.81 12.24
CA PRO A 41 -1.88 -13.97 10.80
C PRO A 41 -3.15 -13.57 10.03
N LYS A 42 -2.97 -12.82 8.93
CA LYS A 42 -4.03 -12.21 8.11
C LYS A 42 -4.88 -11.15 8.81
N GLU A 43 -4.47 -10.70 9.99
CA GLU A 43 -5.13 -9.59 10.67
C GLU A 43 -4.65 -8.25 10.11
N MET A 44 -5.57 -7.28 10.09
CA MET A 44 -5.33 -5.93 9.60
C MET A 44 -5.92 -4.93 10.59
N VAL A 45 -5.12 -3.96 11.02
CA VAL A 45 -5.51 -2.93 11.97
C VAL A 45 -5.24 -1.54 11.40
N ASP A 46 -6.15 -0.61 11.66
CA ASP A 46 -6.04 0.77 11.20
C ASP A 46 -4.90 1.50 11.90
N ILE A 47 -4.13 2.28 11.15
CA ILE A 47 -3.31 3.34 11.72
C ILE A 47 -4.25 4.53 11.98
N PRO A 48 -4.44 4.96 13.24
CA PRO A 48 -5.40 6.01 13.56
C PRO A 48 -5.11 7.31 12.81
N LYS A 49 -6.15 7.92 12.24
CA LYS A 49 -6.06 9.20 11.51
C LYS A 49 -4.97 9.24 10.42
N CYS A 50 -4.69 8.09 9.80
CA CYS A 50 -3.65 7.99 8.79
C CYS A 50 -4.25 7.69 7.41
N PHE A 51 -4.02 8.60 6.47
CA PHE A 51 -4.53 8.53 5.10
C PHE A 51 -3.41 8.76 4.10
N ALA A 52 -3.51 8.10 2.95
CA ALA A 52 -2.60 8.23 1.84
C ALA A 52 -3.34 8.69 0.57
N TYR A 53 -2.64 9.45 -0.26
CA TYR A 53 -3.09 9.89 -1.57
C TYR A 53 -1.94 9.69 -2.56
N PHE A 54 -2.23 9.11 -3.71
CA PHE A 54 -1.24 8.97 -4.77
C PHE A 54 -1.10 10.28 -5.55
N ASN A 55 0.12 10.78 -5.69
CA ASN A 55 0.37 11.95 -6.51
C ASN A 55 0.10 11.63 -7.98
N GLY A 56 -0.76 12.43 -8.61
CA GLY A 56 -1.23 12.17 -9.98
C GLY A 56 -2.42 11.21 -10.06
N ASP A 57 -3.07 10.90 -8.95
CA ASP A 57 -4.40 10.30 -8.97
C ASP A 57 -5.47 11.36 -9.30
N ASP A 58 -5.99 11.33 -10.53
CA ASP A 58 -7.01 12.27 -11.02
C ASP A 58 -8.30 12.20 -10.20
N ASP A 59 -8.63 11.03 -9.65
CA ASP A 59 -9.81 10.83 -8.81
C ASP A 59 -9.57 11.24 -7.35
N ASN A 60 -8.33 11.60 -7.00
CA ASN A 60 -7.88 11.99 -5.68
C ASN A 60 -8.38 11.01 -4.60
N ASN A 61 -8.20 9.71 -4.86
CA ASN A 61 -8.68 8.67 -3.96
C ASN A 61 -7.93 8.75 -2.63
N GLU A 62 -8.72 8.73 -1.56
CA GLU A 62 -8.20 8.57 -0.21
C GLU A 62 -8.04 7.08 0.13
N PHE A 63 -6.86 6.73 0.63
CA PHE A 63 -6.54 5.38 1.10
C PHE A 63 -6.31 5.39 2.61
N THR A 64 -7.02 4.55 3.35
CA THR A 64 -6.76 4.34 4.78
C THR A 64 -5.49 3.53 4.95
N CYS A 65 -4.56 4.02 5.78
CA CYS A 65 -3.33 3.29 6.09
C CYS A 65 -3.59 2.24 7.19
N LYS A 66 -3.13 1.02 6.97
CA LYS A 66 -3.32 -0.10 7.91
C LYS A 66 -2.05 -0.91 8.04
N ILE A 67 -1.91 -1.62 9.15
CA ILE A 67 -0.86 -2.60 9.39
C ILE A 67 -1.45 -3.99 9.18
N TYR A 68 -0.82 -4.81 8.34
CA TYR A 68 -1.26 -6.16 8.01
C TYR A 68 -0.20 -7.20 8.32
N LYS A 69 -0.60 -8.27 9.00
CA LYS A 69 0.25 -9.43 9.24
C LYS A 69 0.06 -10.46 8.14
N THR A 70 1.13 -10.86 7.47
CA THR A 70 1.05 -11.88 6.42
C THR A 70 0.69 -13.25 7.01
N MET A 71 0.23 -14.18 6.16
CA MET A 71 -0.07 -15.55 6.59
C MET A 71 1.21 -16.32 7.00
N PHE A 72 2.34 -15.97 6.39
CA PHE A 72 3.59 -16.69 6.50
C PHE A 72 4.67 -15.77 7.07
N GLY A 73 5.17 -16.10 8.26
CA GLY A 73 6.32 -15.43 8.86
C GLY A 73 5.99 -14.34 9.88
N LEU A 74 7.02 -13.56 10.23
CA LEU A 74 6.92 -12.42 11.14
C LEU A 74 6.71 -11.10 10.38
N ASP A 75 6.54 -11.16 9.06
CA ASP A 75 6.51 -9.97 8.23
C ASP A 75 5.19 -9.20 8.38
N THR A 76 5.33 -7.89 8.46
CA THR A 76 4.22 -6.96 8.61
C THR A 76 4.31 -5.91 7.51
N TRP A 77 3.22 -5.76 6.76
CA TRP A 77 3.14 -4.83 5.64
C TRP A 77 2.31 -3.61 6.00
N ILE A 78 2.62 -2.48 5.36
CA ILE A 78 1.74 -1.32 5.35
C ILE A 78 0.75 -1.53 4.20
N MET A 79 -0.53 -1.35 4.49
CA MET A 79 -1.59 -1.43 3.50
C MET A 79 -2.16 -0.03 3.26
N LEU A 80 -2.23 0.38 2.01
CA LEU A 80 -2.94 1.57 1.56
C LEU A 80 -4.28 1.11 0.99
N MET A 81 -5.34 1.15 1.81
CA MET A 81 -6.63 0.54 1.48
C MET A 81 -7.63 1.57 1.00
N LYS A 82 -8.15 1.41 -0.22
CA LYS A 82 -9.21 2.28 -0.78
C LYS A 82 -10.53 2.05 -0.05
N ASP A 83 -10.80 0.79 0.27
CA ASP A 83 -11.96 0.32 1.01
C ASP A 83 -11.64 -1.00 1.74
N ASN A 84 -12.67 -1.75 2.16
CA ASN A 84 -12.50 -3.03 2.87
C ASN A 84 -12.14 -4.22 1.97
N CYS A 85 -12.11 -4.03 0.65
CA CYS A 85 -11.87 -5.05 -0.36
C CYS A 85 -10.52 -4.86 -1.06
N GLU A 86 -10.18 -3.63 -1.42
CA GLU A 86 -9.11 -3.32 -2.39
C GLU A 86 -8.12 -2.27 -1.86
N GLY A 87 -6.84 -2.43 -2.21
CA GLY A 87 -5.79 -1.47 -1.92
C GLY A 87 -4.44 -1.90 -2.46
N TYR A 88 -3.38 -1.42 -1.82
CA TYR A 88 -1.99 -1.75 -2.12
C TYR A 88 -1.24 -2.18 -0.87
N ALA A 89 -0.47 -3.25 -0.97
CA ALA A 89 0.46 -3.70 0.05
C ALA A 89 1.86 -3.16 -0.25
N LEU A 90 2.42 -2.38 0.68
CA LEU A 90 3.79 -1.91 0.66
C LEU A 90 4.70 -2.93 1.39
N TYR A 91 5.72 -3.39 0.68
CA TYR A 91 6.70 -4.33 1.21
C TYR A 91 8.08 -4.12 0.55
N GLU A 92 9.14 -4.57 1.23
CA GLU A 92 10.47 -4.68 0.62
C GLU A 92 10.57 -6.00 -0.16
N ASN A 93 10.87 -5.91 -1.45
CA ASN A 93 11.12 -7.07 -2.28
C ASN A 93 12.46 -7.72 -1.86
N PRO A 94 12.48 -9.01 -1.45
CA PRO A 94 13.68 -9.65 -0.91
C PRO A 94 14.77 -9.91 -1.95
N GLU A 95 14.44 -9.90 -3.25
CA GLU A 95 15.42 -10.11 -4.32
C GLU A 95 16.09 -8.80 -4.75
N SER A 96 15.31 -7.71 -4.84
CA SER A 96 15.80 -6.41 -5.32
C SER A 96 16.18 -5.44 -4.21
N HIS A 97 15.75 -5.69 -2.96
CA HIS A 97 15.86 -4.75 -1.82
C HIS A 97 15.22 -3.38 -2.10
N GLN A 98 14.18 -3.37 -2.94
CA GLN A 98 13.41 -2.18 -3.27
C GLN A 98 12.02 -2.28 -2.63
N TYR A 99 11.50 -1.12 -2.20
CA TYR A 99 10.11 -1.02 -1.76
C TYR A 99 9.19 -1.00 -2.97
N GLU A 100 8.13 -1.81 -2.89
CA GLU A 100 7.16 -2.01 -3.95
C GLU A 100 5.74 -1.97 -3.37
N LEU A 101 4.79 -1.50 -4.17
CA LEU A 101 3.36 -1.67 -3.92
C LEU A 101 2.81 -2.78 -4.80
N ALA A 102 2.31 -3.85 -4.19
CA ALA A 102 1.52 -4.85 -4.87
C ALA A 102 0.03 -4.57 -4.68
N TRP A 103 -0.73 -4.60 -5.76
CA TRP A 103 -2.19 -4.57 -5.67
C TRP A 103 -2.70 -5.72 -4.78
N TYR A 104 -3.59 -5.38 -3.85
CA TYR A 104 -4.20 -6.31 -2.91
C TYR A 104 -5.70 -6.29 -3.07
N HIS A 105 -6.30 -7.48 -3.14
CA HIS A 105 -7.74 -7.64 -3.10
C HIS A 105 -8.13 -8.83 -2.19
N ARG A 106 -8.93 -8.56 -1.16
CA ARG A 106 -9.24 -9.51 -0.06
C ARG A 106 -9.84 -10.84 -0.51
N LYS A 107 -10.56 -10.86 -1.63
CA LYS A 107 -11.23 -12.07 -2.14
C LYS A 107 -10.32 -12.97 -2.98
N LEU A 108 -9.10 -12.54 -3.29
CA LEU A 108 -8.16 -13.34 -4.07
C LEU A 108 -7.44 -14.32 -3.14
N GLU A 109 -7.50 -15.60 -3.48
CA GLU A 109 -6.74 -16.65 -2.80
C GLU A 109 -5.37 -16.87 -3.46
N GLU A 110 -5.26 -16.57 -4.75
CA GLU A 110 -4.04 -16.66 -5.55
C GLU A 110 -3.85 -15.36 -6.37
N PRO A 111 -2.60 -14.99 -6.71
CA PRO A 111 -2.34 -13.88 -7.61
C PRO A 111 -2.98 -14.09 -8.98
N LEU A 112 -3.54 -13.03 -9.55
CA LEU A 112 -4.05 -13.05 -10.93
C LEU A 112 -2.92 -12.74 -11.93
N SER A 113 -3.17 -13.03 -13.20
CA SER A 113 -2.29 -12.50 -14.25
C SER A 113 -2.41 -10.98 -14.33
N GLN A 114 -1.35 -10.29 -14.75
CA GLN A 114 -1.36 -8.83 -14.90
C GLN A 114 -2.56 -8.33 -15.72
N SER A 115 -2.92 -9.04 -16.80
CA SER A 115 -4.04 -8.67 -17.68
C SER A 115 -5.42 -8.80 -17.03
N GLU A 116 -5.54 -9.62 -15.99
CA GLU A 116 -6.77 -9.80 -15.22
C GLU A 116 -6.83 -8.80 -14.07
N GLU A 117 -5.70 -8.52 -13.43
CA GLU A 117 -5.59 -7.45 -12.42
C GLU A 117 -5.98 -6.09 -13.03
N GLU A 118 -5.45 -5.74 -14.21
CA GLU A 118 -5.77 -4.48 -14.89
C GLU A 118 -7.28 -4.31 -15.19
N LYS A 119 -8.03 -5.41 -15.31
CA LYS A 119 -9.49 -5.38 -15.51
C LYS A 119 -10.28 -5.25 -14.21
N MET A 120 -9.66 -5.56 -13.07
CA MET A 120 -10.29 -5.61 -11.76
C MET A 120 -9.93 -4.43 -10.87
N ILE A 121 -8.78 -3.79 -11.07
CA ILE A 121 -8.38 -2.64 -10.27
C ILE A 121 -9.40 -1.52 -10.45
N THR A 122 -9.99 -1.05 -9.35
CA THR A 122 -10.96 0.06 -9.35
C THR A 122 -10.49 1.28 -8.58
N CYS A 123 -9.35 1.17 -7.91
CA CYS A 123 -8.73 2.29 -7.22
C CYS A 123 -7.73 3.02 -8.13
N TYR A 124 -6.47 3.11 -7.74
CA TYR A 124 -5.46 3.86 -8.47
C TYR A 124 -4.76 2.98 -9.52
N VAL A 125 -4.54 3.48 -10.74
CA VAL A 125 -3.64 2.85 -11.72
C VAL A 125 -2.63 3.89 -12.17
N PRO A 126 -1.32 3.71 -11.94
CA PRO A 126 -0.34 4.70 -12.33
C PRO A 126 -0.34 4.89 -13.84
N HIS A 127 -0.27 6.14 -14.29
CA HIS A 127 -0.09 6.45 -15.70
C HIS A 127 1.24 5.84 -16.17
N ARG A 128 1.18 5.01 -17.21
CA ARG A 128 2.39 4.62 -17.92
C ARG A 128 2.88 5.87 -18.65
N ASN A 129 4.06 6.35 -18.28
CA ASN A 129 4.76 7.32 -19.12
C ASN A 129 5.13 6.59 -20.42
N ASP A 130 4.34 6.80 -21.46
CA ASP A 130 4.66 6.39 -22.83
C ASP A 130 5.88 7.16 -23.38
#